data_AF-A0A0C9UES7-F1
#
_entry.id   AF-A0A0C9UES7-F1
#
_cell.length_a   1.000
_cell.length_b   1.000
_cell.length_c   1.000
_cell.angle_alpha   90.00
_cell.angle_beta   90.00
_cell.angle_gamma   90.00
#
_symmetry.space_group_name_H-M   'P 1'
#
loop_
_entity.id
_entity.type
_entity.pdbx_description
1 polymer ?
#
loop_
_entity_poly.entity_id
_entity_poly.type
_entity_poly.pdbx_seq_one_letter_code
_entity_poly.pdbx_strand_id
1 'polypeptide(L)' 'FFEGKLGHSVKFPDTSNTRYQSHCEAAAELLVQLEHYIVFLEEVKEKKDSHTLNNLELNVYQGQQDLPT' A
#
# COMPACT_ATOMS: atom_id res chain seq x y z
N PHE A 1 3.35 -9.72 7.86
CA PHE A 1 2.75 -9.92 6.53
C PHE A 1 3.81 -9.77 5.44
N PHE A 2 4.36 -8.57 5.23
CA PHE A 2 5.36 -8.32 4.18
C PHE A 2 6.66 -9.12 4.33
N GLU A 3 7.27 -9.18 5.52
CA GLU A 3 8.49 -9.98 5.73
C GLU A 3 8.31 -11.48 5.39
N GLY A 4 7.14 -12.04 5.69
CA GLY A 4 6.80 -13.42 5.33
C GLY A 4 6.50 -13.64 3.85
N LYS A 5 6.17 -12.59 3.09
CA LYS A 5 5.90 -12.64 1.64
C LYS A 5 7.14 -12.31 0.80
N LEU A 6 7.97 -11.40 1.29
CA LEU A 6 9.13 -10.83 0.59
C LEU A 6 10.47 -11.43 1.04
N GLY A 7 10.49 -12.18 2.15
CA GLY A 7 11.70 -12.77 2.70
C GLY A 7 12.67 -11.77 3.34
N HIS A 8 12.28 -10.50 3.44
CA HIS A 8 13.04 -9.43 4.08
C HIS A 8 12.09 -8.37 4.65
N SER A 9 12.55 -7.64 5.67
CA SER A 9 11.78 -6.52 6.25
C SER A 9 11.73 -5.36 5.25
N VAL A 10 10.54 -5.08 4.73
CA VAL A 10 10.27 -3.88 3.95
C VAL A 10 9.86 -2.75 4.88
N LYS A 11 10.59 -1.64 4.82
CA LYS A 11 10.27 -0.42 5.56
C LYS A 11 9.82 0.63 4.57
N PHE A 12 8.55 1.02 4.67
CA PHE A 12 7.97 2.05 3.82
C PHE A 12 8.80 3.34 3.86
N PRO A 13 8.99 4.05 2.74
CA PRO A 13 9.90 5.18 2.68
C PRO A 13 9.25 6.34 3.42
N ASP A 14 10.04 7.04 4.22
CA ASP A 14 9.53 8.17 4.99
C ASP A 14 9.27 9.34 4.05
N THR A 15 8.01 9.78 3.96
CA THR A 15 7.63 10.92 3.14
C THR A 15 7.84 12.21 3.93
N SER A 16 8.79 13.05 3.50
CA SER A 16 9.04 14.34 4.13
C SER A 16 8.77 15.48 3.14
N ASN A 17 7.93 16.44 3.53
CA ASN A 17 7.63 17.61 2.70
C ASN A 17 8.84 18.51 2.41
N THR A 18 9.95 18.33 3.13
CA THR A 18 11.20 19.08 2.93
C THR A 18 12.28 18.28 2.20
N ARG A 19 12.11 16.97 1.98
CA ARG A 19 13.02 16.17 1.17
C ARG A 19 12.48 16.04 -0.25
N TYR A 20 13.21 16.63 -1.18
CA TYR A 20 12.97 16.43 -2.61
C TYR A 20 13.00 14.93 -2.93
N GLN A 21 12.03 14.45 -3.71
CA GLN A 21 11.84 13.05 -4.14
C GLN A 21 11.35 12.01 -3.12
N SER A 22 11.19 12.32 -1.82
CA SER A 22 10.72 11.29 -0.85
C SER A 22 9.33 10.73 -1.20
N HIS A 23 8.48 11.54 -1.84
CA HIS A 23 7.17 11.10 -2.35
C HIS A 23 7.29 10.17 -3.57
N CYS A 24 8.29 10.40 -4.43
CA CYS A 24 8.55 9.52 -5.58
C CYS A 24 9.13 8.17 -5.15
N GLU A 25 9.98 8.16 -4.11
CA GLU A 25 10.51 6.91 -3.53
C GLU A 25 9.38 6.06 -2.91
N ALA A 26 8.48 6.69 -2.15
CA ALA A 26 7.28 6.04 -1.62
C ALA A 26 6.37 5.49 -2.72
N ALA A 27 6.14 6.28 -3.78
CA ALA A 27 5.35 5.83 -4.93
C ALA A 27 6.01 4.65 -5.67
N ALA A 28 7.34 4.67 -5.84
CA ALA A 28 8.06 3.58 -6.48
C ALA A 28 7.97 2.28 -5.67
N GLU A 29 8.11 2.33 -4.34
CA GLU A 29 7.93 1.14 -3.50
C GLU A 29 6.51 0.59 -3.60
N LEU A 30 5.50 1.47 -3.55
CA LEU A 30 4.08 1.09 -3.72
C LEU A 30 3.85 0.38 -5.05
N LEU A 31 4.42 0.89 -6.14
CA LEU A 31 4.27 0.29 -7.46
C LEU A 31 5.00 -1.07 -7.57
N VAL A 32 6.20 -1.18 -7.01
CA VAL A 32 6.98 -2.43 -7.04
C VAL A 32 6.29 -3.54 -6.24
N GLN A 33 5.59 -3.19 -5.15
CA GLN A 33 4.95 -4.15 -4.24
C GLN A 33 3.41 -4.13 -4.32
N LEU A 34 2.86 -3.58 -5.41
CA LEU A 34 1.42 -3.31 -5.58
C LEU A 34 0.54 -4.51 -5.21
N GLU A 35 0.84 -5.69 -5.77
CA GLU A 35 0.06 -6.92 -5.49
C GLU A 35 0.05 -7.28 -4.00
N HIS A 36 1.18 -7.10 -3.31
CA HIS A 36 1.27 -7.36 -1.87
C HIS A 36 0.44 -6.36 -1.07
N TYR A 37 0.39 -5.10 -1.49
CA TYR A 37 -0.43 -4.07 -0.86
C TYR A 37 -1.94 -4.30 -1.06
N ILE A 38 -2.35 -4.79 -2.24
CA ILE A 38 -3.74 -5.20 -2.51
C ILE A 38 -4.16 -6.33 -1.57
N VAL A 39 -3.38 -7.42 -1.51
CA VAL A 39 -3.68 -8.56 -0.62
C VAL A 39 -3.63 -8.15 0.85
N PHE A 40 -2.73 -7.25 1.22
CA PHE A 40 -2.69 -6.69 2.57
C PHE A 40 -3.99 -5.95 2.93
N LEU A 41 -4.50 -5.10 2.03
CA LEU A 41 -5.76 -4.38 2.23
C LEU A 41 -6.96 -5.32 2.32
N GLU A 42 -6.97 -6.41 1.54
CA GLU A 42 -7.98 -7.47 1.65
C GLU A 42 -7.91 -8.16 3.03
N GLU A 43 -6.73 -8.54 3.52
CA GLU A 43 -6.60 -9.12 4.86
C GLU A 43 -7.04 -8.15 5.97
N VAL A 44 -6.73 -6.85 5.82
CA VAL A 44 -7.15 -5.82 6.76
C VAL A 44 -8.66 -5.69 6.78
N LYS A 45 -9.31 -5.74 5.61
CA LYS A 45 -10.76 -5.75 5.49
C LYS A 45 -11.36 -6.95 6.21
N GLU A 46 -10.86 -8.17 5.94
CA GLU A 46 -11.37 -9.41 6.55
C GLU A 46 -11.16 -9.46 8.07
N LYS A 47 -10.11 -8.81 8.59
CA LYS A 47 -9.84 -8.76 10.04
C LYS A 47 -10.72 -7.75 10.80
N LYS A 48 -11.40 -6.84 10.11
CA LYS A 48 -12.30 -5.87 10.76
C LYS A 48 -13.65 -6.52 11.03
N ASP A 49 -14.23 -6.23 12.20
CA ASP A 49 -15.58 -6.69 12.56
C ASP A 49 -16.62 -6.29 11.50
N SER A 50 -16.47 -5.11 10.91
CA SER A 50 -17.38 -4.59 9.87
C SER A 50 -17.14 -5.17 8.47
N HIS A 51 -16.03 -5.89 8.25
CA HIS A 51 -15.61 -6.42 6.94
C HIS A 51 -15.59 -5.37 5.83
N THR A 52 -15.33 -4.10 6.18
CA THR A 52 -15.38 -2.96 5.27
C THR A 52 -14.13 -2.10 5.36
N LEU A 53 -13.71 -1.60 4.21
CA LEU A 53 -12.67 -0.57 4.13
C LEU A 53 -13.29 0.79 4.47
N ASN A 54 -12.53 1.65 5.15
CA ASN A 54 -12.93 3.04 5.32
C ASN A 54 -12.72 3.83 4.01
N ASN A 55 -13.20 5.08 3.95
CA ASN A 55 -13.09 5.89 2.74
C ASN A 55 -11.64 6.09 2.27
N LEU A 56 -10.68 6.21 3.18
CA LEU A 56 -9.27 6.41 2.84
C LEU A 56 -8.66 5.13 2.24
N GLU A 57 -8.87 3.99 2.92
CA GLU A 57 -8.41 2.68 2.48
C GLU A 57 -9.06 2.28 1.15
N LEU A 58 -10.35 2.58 0.97
CA LEU A 58 -11.07 2.31 -0.26
C LEU A 58 -10.51 3.13 -1.43
N ASN A 59 -10.24 4.41 -1.22
CA ASN A 59 -9.61 5.26 -2.23
C ASN A 59 -8.23 4.72 -2.63
N VAL A 60 -7.44 4.27 -1.64
CA VAL A 60 -6.12 3.68 -1.87
C VAL A 60 -6.22 2.34 -2.60
N TYR A 61 -7.18 1.50 -2.25
CA TYR A 61 -7.43 0.21 -2.90
C TYR A 61 -7.87 0.40 -4.36
N GLN A 62 -8.83 1.30 -4.60
CA GLN A 62 -9.31 1.62 -5.94
C GLN A 62 -8.23 2.23 -6.81
N GLY A 63 -7.44 3.17 -6.27
CA GLY A 63 -6.34 3.80 -6.99
C GLY A 63 -5.22 2.83 -7.39
N GLN A 64 -5.06 1.71 -6.69
CA GLN A 64 -4.11 0.65 -7.05
C GLN A 64 -4.64 -0.31 -8.13
N GLN A 65 -5.95 -0.35 -8.34
CA GLN A 65 -6.61 -1.19 -9.34
C GLN A 65 -6.94 -0.43 -10.63
N ASP A 66 -6.68 0.87 -10.66
CA ASP A 66 -6.95 1.71 -11.82
C ASP A 66 -5.95 1.38 -12.92
N LEU A 67 -6.45 0.86 -14.04
CA LEU A 67 -5.64 0.55 -15.22
C LEU A 67 -5.15 1.86 -15.85
N PRO A 68 -3.89 1.93 -16.33
CA PRO A 68 -3.42 3.13 -17.01
C PRO A 68 -4.30 3.38 -18.25
N THR A 69 -4.83 4.60 -18.34
CA THR A 69 -5.61 5.09 -19.49
C THR A 69 -4.71 5.32 -20.71
#